data_AF-A0A1Z9TBP7-F1
#
_entry.id   AF-A0A1Z9TBP7-F1
#
_cell.length_a   1.000
_cell.length_b   1.000
_cell.length_c   1.000
_cell.angle_alpha   90.00
_cell.angle_beta   90.00
_cell.angle_gamma   90.00
#
_symmetry.space_group_name_H-M   'P 1'
#
loop_
_entity.id
_entity.type
_entity.pdbx_description
1 polymer ?
#
loop_
_entity_poly.entity_id
_entity_poly.type
_entity_poly.pdbx_seq_one_letter_code
_entity_poly.pdbx_strand_id
1 'polypeptide(L)'
;MKKITGFILRWIRGQSTAVLLSVALHVLIAVLASVFVVFNIVKKEEKKFEPPPPVERPKMKLKKPRVKMKKQTQPRVSQRIVAKTVVNMPDIQLPDVSGVGTGMGTGIDGYELMPDMDSLSIFGGTKSLATGNEFEGVFYSLAYDRQGNETVVTESTYTSIIRRFIEADWNPYVFAPYYRAAQKLYTTQIFIPTIYSEFGPASFGIPDGPDFDPYLWCVHYKGKIAHKDGGRFRFRGLGDDILIVRVNGEIVFDGSWDAFRDECTGFQPESADDRRYFIGHAVCGVGNWFELESGEPVEMEVLIGEIPGERFCAYLLIEDESVDYDLNRNGMPVLPVFKTAEIPDRVKDKIKYTLIPGEGDLDAELKFNVY
;
A
#
# COMPACT_ATOMS: atom_id res chain seq x y z
N MET A 1 48.77 6.43 24.34
CA MET A 1 49.55 5.19 24.58
C MET A 1 49.84 4.92 26.07
N LYS A 2 50.45 5.84 26.85
CA LYS A 2 50.78 5.60 28.28
C LYS A 2 49.62 5.22 29.21
N LYS A 3 48.38 5.68 28.95
CA LYS A 3 47.20 5.35 29.77
C LYS A 3 46.67 3.91 29.56
N ILE A 4 46.82 3.38 28.34
CA ILE A 4 46.33 2.04 27.98
C ILE A 4 47.26 0.96 28.55
N THR A 5 48.57 1.19 28.50
CA THR A 5 49.57 0.28 29.08
C THR A 5 49.43 0.13 30.60
N GLY A 6 49.12 1.22 31.32
CA GLY A 6 48.88 1.16 32.77
C GLY A 6 47.64 0.36 33.16
N PHE A 7 46.57 0.44 32.37
CA PHE A 7 45.34 -0.32 32.58
C PHE A 7 45.54 -1.82 32.37
N ILE A 8 46.22 -2.20 31.28
CA ILE A 8 46.53 -3.60 30.95
C ILE A 8 47.44 -4.24 31.99
N LEU A 9 48.50 -3.54 32.43
CA LEU A 9 49.40 -4.06 33.48
C LEU A 9 48.71 -4.25 34.84
N ARG A 10 47.73 -3.40 35.16
CA ARG A 10 46.93 -3.52 36.39
C ARG A 10 45.93 -4.68 36.31
N TRP A 11 45.44 -5.00 35.11
CA TRP A 11 44.51 -6.11 34.88
C TRP A 11 45.21 -7.47 34.85
N ILE A 12 46.47 -7.53 34.38
CA ILE A 12 47.30 -8.73 34.42
C ILE A 12 47.77 -9.06 35.85
N ARG A 13 47.97 -8.05 36.70
CA ARG A 13 48.33 -8.24 38.12
C ARG A 13 47.14 -8.77 38.92
N GLY A 14 47.20 -10.05 39.29
CA GLY A 14 46.22 -10.71 40.17
C GLY A 14 45.32 -11.72 39.46
N GLN A 15 45.43 -11.86 38.14
CA GLN A 15 44.75 -12.92 37.40
C GLN A 15 45.58 -14.21 37.42
N SER A 16 44.91 -15.36 37.54
CA SER A 16 45.61 -16.64 37.47
C SER A 16 46.14 -16.87 36.06
N THR A 17 47.26 -17.57 35.95
CA THR A 17 47.86 -17.98 34.66
C THR A 17 46.86 -18.73 33.77
N ALA A 18 45.93 -19.48 34.37
CA ALA A 18 44.87 -20.19 33.66
C ALA A 18 43.87 -19.23 32.95
N VAL A 19 43.51 -18.11 33.59
CA VAL A 19 42.60 -17.12 32.98
C VAL A 19 43.28 -16.41 31.81
N LEU A 20 44.55 -16.06 31.94
CA LEU A 20 45.32 -15.43 30.86
C LEU A 20 45.48 -16.36 29.66
N LEU A 21 45.72 -17.66 29.90
CA LEU A 21 45.79 -18.68 28.85
C LEU A 21 44.45 -18.88 28.15
N SER A 22 43.34 -18.89 28.90
CA SER A 22 41.99 -19.01 28.32
C SER A 22 41.64 -17.82 27.42
N VAL A 23 41.93 -16.59 27.86
CA VAL A 23 41.70 -15.39 27.06
C VAL A 23 42.55 -15.40 25.78
N ALA A 24 43.84 -15.78 25.89
CA ALA A 24 44.71 -15.90 24.73
C ALA A 24 44.20 -16.94 23.71
N LEU A 25 43.67 -18.08 24.19
CA LEU A 25 43.08 -19.11 23.35
C LEU A 25 41.84 -18.63 22.61
N HIS A 26 40.95 -17.89 23.28
CA HIS A 26 39.74 -17.35 22.64
C HIS A 26 40.07 -16.30 21.57
N VAL A 27 41.06 -15.43 21.82
CA VAL A 27 41.52 -14.46 20.83
C VAL A 27 42.13 -15.16 19.62
N LEU A 28 42.91 -16.23 19.83
CA LEU A 28 43.47 -17.03 18.74
C LEU A 28 42.38 -17.66 17.86
N ILE A 29 41.36 -18.25 18.48
CA ILE A 29 40.23 -18.87 17.76
C ILE A 29 39.46 -17.81 16.95
N ALA A 30 39.21 -16.63 17.54
CA ALA A 30 38.52 -15.54 16.85
C ALA A 30 39.30 -15.05 15.62
N VAL A 31 40.63 -14.94 15.73
CA VAL A 31 41.49 -14.57 14.59
C VAL A 31 41.45 -15.67 13.52
N LEU A 32 41.59 -16.94 13.88
CA LEU A 32 41.53 -18.05 12.92
C LEU A 32 40.17 -18.12 12.19
N ALA A 33 39.06 -17.93 12.90
CA ALA A 33 37.73 -17.89 12.31
C ALA A 33 37.56 -16.71 11.35
N SER A 34 38.06 -15.52 11.71
CA SER A 34 37.98 -14.33 10.85
C SER A 34 38.76 -14.54 9.53
N VAL A 35 39.95 -15.14 9.61
CA VAL A 35 40.76 -15.46 8.42
C VAL A 35 40.04 -16.50 7.54
N PHE A 36 39.45 -17.53 8.14
CA PHE A 36 38.71 -18.56 7.41
C PHE A 36 37.48 -18.00 6.66
N VAL A 37 36.74 -17.07 7.25
CA VAL A 37 35.58 -16.44 6.62
C VAL A 37 35.99 -15.56 5.44
N VAL A 38 37.06 -14.78 5.58
CA VAL A 38 37.55 -13.89 4.51
C VAL A 38 38.01 -14.68 3.28
N PHE A 39 38.56 -15.88 3.44
CA PHE A 39 39.03 -16.69 2.31
C PHE A 39 37.95 -17.54 1.62
N ASN A 40 36.78 -17.75 2.25
CA ASN A 40 35.70 -18.59 1.68
C ASN A 40 34.58 -17.80 0.99
N ILE A 41 34.59 -16.46 1.08
CA ILE A 41 33.62 -15.62 0.40
C ILE A 41 34.28 -15.05 -0.86
N VAL A 42 33.68 -15.33 -2.01
CA VAL A 42 34.01 -14.86 -3.38
C VAL A 42 34.94 -15.75 -4.21
N LYS A 43 34.37 -16.83 -4.74
CA LYS A 43 34.52 -17.15 -6.18
C LYS A 43 33.12 -17.40 -6.76
N LYS A 44 32.41 -16.32 -7.14
CA LYS A 44 31.24 -16.46 -8.01
C LYS A 44 31.77 -16.80 -9.41
N GLU A 45 31.42 -17.96 -9.94
CA GLU A 45 31.70 -18.29 -11.33
C GLU A 45 30.92 -17.34 -12.25
N GLU A 46 31.61 -16.61 -13.12
CA GLU A 46 30.99 -15.78 -14.14
C GLU A 46 30.27 -16.69 -15.16
N LYS A 47 28.94 -16.71 -15.10
CA LYS A 47 28.12 -17.38 -16.13
C LYS A 47 28.20 -16.58 -17.43
N LYS A 48 28.96 -17.08 -18.41
CA LYS A 48 28.89 -16.59 -19.80
C LYS A 48 27.58 -17.05 -20.42
N PHE A 49 26.77 -16.08 -20.84
CA PHE A 49 25.52 -16.32 -21.55
C PHE A 49 25.81 -16.62 -23.03
N GLU A 50 25.43 -17.81 -23.50
CA GLU A 50 25.35 -18.10 -24.92
C GLU A 50 23.91 -17.85 -25.39
N PRO A 51 23.65 -16.88 -26.28
CA PRO A 51 22.31 -16.62 -26.76
C PRO A 51 21.81 -17.78 -27.63
N PRO A 52 20.54 -18.19 -27.48
CA PRO A 52 19.97 -19.23 -28.33
C PRO A 52 19.93 -18.78 -29.81
N PRO A 53 20.08 -19.72 -30.77
CA PRO A 53 20.07 -19.40 -32.18
C PRO A 53 18.73 -18.75 -32.60
N PRO A 54 18.75 -17.74 -33.50
CA PRO A 54 17.55 -17.01 -33.87
C PRO A 54 16.51 -17.93 -34.52
N VAL A 55 15.32 -18.00 -33.91
CA VAL A 55 14.18 -18.72 -34.50
C VAL A 55 13.58 -17.85 -35.61
N GLU A 56 13.67 -18.29 -36.86
CA GLU A 56 13.02 -17.63 -38.00
C GLU A 56 11.49 -17.79 -37.90
N ARG A 57 10.81 -16.72 -37.46
CA ARG A 57 9.34 -16.68 -37.43
C ARG A 57 8.80 -16.36 -38.84
N PRO A 58 7.79 -17.09 -39.35
CA PRO A 58 7.15 -16.75 -40.61
C PRO A 58 6.44 -15.38 -40.50
N LYS A 59 6.85 -14.39 -41.30
CA LYS A 59 6.18 -13.09 -41.37
C LYS A 59 4.89 -13.21 -42.19
N MET A 60 3.74 -13.14 -41.53
CA MET A 60 2.44 -13.09 -42.20
C MET A 60 2.25 -11.73 -42.89
N LYS A 61 1.86 -11.72 -44.18
CA LYS A 61 1.52 -10.49 -44.90
C LYS A 61 0.10 -10.06 -44.54
N LEU A 62 -0.02 -9.02 -43.72
CA LEU A 62 -1.31 -8.40 -43.37
C LEU A 62 -2.00 -7.83 -44.62
N LYS A 63 -3.21 -8.31 -44.93
CA LYS A 63 -4.09 -7.64 -45.91
C LYS A 63 -4.85 -6.53 -45.20
N LYS A 64 -4.68 -5.29 -45.66
CA LYS A 64 -5.41 -4.12 -45.13
C LYS A 64 -6.91 -4.25 -45.42
N PRO A 65 -7.79 -4.15 -44.42
CA PRO A 65 -9.24 -4.06 -44.66
C PRO A 65 -9.58 -2.72 -45.32
N ARG A 66 -10.32 -2.75 -46.43
CA ARG A 66 -10.95 -1.54 -47.00
C ARG A 66 -12.38 -1.43 -46.50
N VAL A 67 -12.59 -0.64 -45.45
CA VAL A 67 -13.93 -0.32 -44.96
C VAL A 67 -14.44 0.92 -45.70
N LYS A 68 -15.56 0.80 -46.41
CA LYS A 68 -16.28 1.96 -46.97
C LYS A 68 -17.11 2.59 -45.86
N MET A 69 -16.65 3.72 -45.32
CA MET A 69 -17.43 4.50 -44.36
C MET A 69 -18.63 5.16 -45.05
N LYS A 70 -19.86 4.87 -44.59
CA LYS A 70 -21.02 5.73 -44.85
C LYS A 70 -20.90 6.94 -43.94
N LYS A 71 -21.01 8.16 -44.49
CA LYS A 71 -21.04 9.41 -43.73
C LYS A 71 -22.20 9.36 -42.73
N GLN A 72 -21.86 9.32 -41.44
CA GLN A 72 -22.81 9.45 -40.34
C GLN A 72 -23.03 10.95 -40.10
N THR A 73 -24.26 11.41 -40.34
CA THR A 73 -24.71 12.78 -40.04
C THR A 73 -24.63 13.03 -38.55
N GLN A 74 -23.83 14.01 -38.13
CA GLN A 74 -23.81 14.49 -36.75
C GLN A 74 -25.19 15.06 -36.35
N PRO A 75 -25.72 14.71 -35.17
CA PRO A 75 -26.96 15.31 -34.68
C PRO A 75 -26.73 16.80 -34.31
N ARG A 76 -27.71 17.65 -34.64
CA ARG A 76 -27.73 19.06 -34.26
C ARG A 76 -27.89 19.18 -32.74
N VAL A 77 -27.01 19.96 -32.13
CA VAL A 77 -27.04 20.34 -30.70
C VAL A 77 -28.37 21.03 -30.40
N SER A 78 -29.09 20.53 -29.39
CA SER A 78 -30.30 21.18 -28.88
C SER A 78 -29.93 22.45 -28.12
N GLN A 79 -30.57 23.57 -28.46
CA GLN A 79 -30.39 24.83 -27.72
C GLN A 79 -31.17 24.74 -26.40
N ARG A 80 -30.45 24.86 -25.29
CA ARG A 80 -31.01 24.95 -23.93
C ARG A 80 -31.67 26.32 -23.75
N ILE A 81 -32.98 26.33 -23.53
CA ILE A 81 -33.71 27.55 -23.15
C ILE A 81 -33.35 27.87 -21.70
N VAL A 82 -32.73 29.03 -21.47
CA VAL A 82 -32.42 29.54 -20.13
C VAL A 82 -33.52 30.55 -19.75
N ALA A 83 -34.29 30.24 -18.70
CA ALA A 83 -35.16 31.22 -18.07
C ALA A 83 -34.31 32.29 -17.37
N LYS A 84 -34.56 33.57 -17.66
CA LYS A 84 -33.88 34.70 -17.00
C LYS A 84 -34.33 34.79 -15.55
N THR A 85 -33.42 34.57 -14.62
CA THR A 85 -33.51 35.12 -13.26
C THR A 85 -32.44 36.20 -13.14
N VAL A 86 -32.87 37.44 -12.96
CA VAL A 86 -31.98 38.59 -12.78
C VAL A 86 -31.55 38.62 -11.32
N VAL A 87 -30.32 38.21 -11.04
CA VAL A 87 -29.60 38.59 -9.82
C VAL A 87 -28.21 39.04 -10.24
N ASN A 88 -27.88 40.27 -9.86
CA ASN A 88 -26.66 40.97 -10.22
C ASN A 88 -25.49 40.34 -9.44
N MET A 89 -24.61 39.59 -10.10
CA MET A 89 -23.34 39.14 -9.54
C MET A 89 -22.17 39.83 -10.29
N PRO A 90 -21.11 40.24 -9.58
CA PRO A 90 -19.94 40.82 -10.22
C PRO A 90 -19.19 39.77 -11.06
N ASP A 91 -18.70 40.24 -12.21
CA ASP A 91 -18.12 39.47 -13.32
C ASP A 91 -16.81 38.78 -12.89
N ILE A 92 -16.84 37.45 -12.73
CA ILE A 92 -15.63 36.64 -12.60
C ILE A 92 -15.28 36.14 -13.99
N GLN A 93 -14.27 36.75 -14.61
CA GLN A 93 -13.73 36.30 -15.89
C GLN A 93 -12.99 34.97 -15.69
N LEU A 94 -13.56 33.90 -16.22
CA LEU A 94 -12.84 32.65 -16.44
C LEU A 94 -12.14 32.74 -17.81
N PRO A 95 -10.86 32.33 -17.91
CA PRO A 95 -10.19 32.28 -19.20
C PRO A 95 -10.78 31.15 -20.07
N ASP A 96 -10.95 31.45 -21.36
CA ASP A 96 -11.49 30.56 -22.37
C ASP A 96 -10.69 29.24 -22.48
N VAL A 97 -11.32 28.12 -22.15
CA VAL A 97 -10.79 26.77 -22.44
C VAL A 97 -11.09 26.40 -23.89
N SER A 98 -10.40 27.07 -24.82
CA SER A 98 -10.29 26.61 -26.21
C SER A 98 -9.23 25.51 -26.29
N GLY A 99 -9.64 24.24 -26.16
CA GLY A 99 -8.68 23.14 -26.31
C GLY A 99 -9.13 21.73 -25.94
N VAL A 100 -10.41 21.37 -26.08
CA VAL A 100 -10.81 19.95 -26.01
C VAL A 100 -11.21 19.50 -27.41
N GLY A 101 -10.18 19.08 -28.15
CA GLY A 101 -10.33 18.52 -29.47
C GLY A 101 -9.08 17.75 -29.84
N THR A 102 -9.28 16.52 -30.31
CA THR A 102 -8.32 15.64 -30.99
C THR A 102 -7.25 14.94 -30.14
N GLY A 103 -7.60 13.73 -29.68
CA GLY A 103 -6.82 12.50 -29.82
C GLY A 103 -5.35 12.50 -29.43
N MET A 104 -5.04 11.80 -28.33
CA MET A 104 -3.69 11.34 -28.03
C MET A 104 -3.72 9.85 -27.65
N GLY A 105 -3.87 9.02 -28.68
CA GLY A 105 -3.28 7.69 -28.67
C GLY A 105 -1.88 7.81 -29.28
N THR A 106 -0.96 7.00 -28.77
CA THR A 106 0.50 6.94 -29.06
C THR A 106 1.34 7.89 -28.22
N GLY A 107 2.30 7.30 -27.50
CA GLY A 107 2.91 7.88 -26.31
C GLY A 107 3.99 8.92 -26.52
N ILE A 108 4.58 9.25 -25.36
CA ILE A 108 5.69 10.16 -25.03
C ILE A 108 5.21 11.43 -24.31
N ASP A 109 5.71 11.56 -23.08
CA ASP A 109 5.68 12.66 -22.11
C ASP A 109 4.40 12.91 -21.28
N GLY A 110 4.36 12.19 -20.15
CA GLY A 110 3.46 12.42 -19.03
C GLY A 110 3.78 13.70 -18.27
N TYR A 111 3.01 14.74 -18.58
CA TYR A 111 2.73 15.83 -17.65
C TYR A 111 1.31 15.63 -17.10
N GLU A 112 1.27 14.84 -16.04
CA GLU A 112 0.60 15.16 -14.78
C GLU A 112 -0.80 15.79 -14.86
N LEU A 113 -1.81 14.93 -14.77
CA LEU A 113 -2.97 15.18 -13.92
C LEU A 113 -2.53 15.06 -12.45
N MET A 114 -1.57 15.87 -11.99
CA MET A 114 -1.22 15.86 -10.57
C MET A 114 -2.22 16.70 -9.77
N PRO A 115 -2.80 16.15 -8.70
CA PRO A 115 -3.58 16.94 -7.78
C PRO A 115 -2.69 18.02 -7.16
N ASP A 116 -3.33 19.06 -6.65
CA ASP A 116 -2.70 20.11 -5.86
C ASP A 116 -1.78 19.50 -4.78
N MET A 117 -0.47 19.49 -5.05
CA MET A 117 0.52 18.59 -4.41
C MET A 117 0.75 18.85 -2.93
N ASP A 118 0.22 19.96 -2.41
CA ASP A 118 0.27 20.29 -0.99
C ASP A 118 -0.78 19.56 -0.15
N SER A 119 -1.75 18.90 -0.79
CA SER A 119 -2.87 18.21 -0.11
C SER A 119 -2.75 16.68 -0.06
N LEU A 120 -1.66 16.10 -0.55
CA LEU A 120 -1.52 14.64 -0.65
C LEU A 120 -0.87 14.03 0.61
N SER A 121 -1.65 13.31 1.40
CA SER A 121 -1.17 12.52 2.54
C SER A 121 -0.91 11.06 2.12
N ILE A 122 -0.31 10.28 3.02
CA ILE A 122 -0.12 8.82 2.82
C ILE A 122 -1.44 8.02 2.84
N PHE A 123 -2.53 8.63 3.33
CA PHE A 123 -3.88 8.07 3.29
C PHE A 123 -4.64 8.48 2.01
N GLY A 124 -4.15 9.47 1.26
CA GLY A 124 -4.77 9.97 0.03
C GLY A 124 -4.83 11.50 -0.03
N GLY A 125 -5.44 12.00 -1.10
CA GLY A 125 -5.67 13.42 -1.35
C GLY A 125 -7.14 13.81 -1.14
N THR A 126 -7.40 15.08 -0.87
CA THR A 126 -8.77 15.58 -0.62
C THR A 126 -9.59 15.80 -1.89
N LYS A 127 -8.94 15.73 -3.05
CA LYS A 127 -9.55 15.89 -4.38
C LYS A 127 -9.39 14.59 -5.15
N SER A 128 -10.48 14.10 -5.71
CA SER A 128 -10.46 13.03 -6.70
C SER A 128 -9.87 13.55 -8.01
N LEU A 129 -9.01 12.74 -8.63
CA LEU A 129 -8.48 12.89 -9.98
C LEU A 129 -9.49 12.46 -11.06
N ALA A 130 -10.60 11.83 -10.66
CA ALA A 130 -11.66 11.34 -11.55
C ALA A 130 -11.14 10.42 -12.67
N THR A 131 -10.05 9.71 -12.41
CA THR A 131 -9.44 8.75 -13.35
C THR A 131 -10.13 7.39 -13.36
N GLY A 132 -10.95 7.11 -12.32
CA GLY A 132 -11.59 5.80 -12.11
C GLY A 132 -10.68 4.76 -11.45
N ASN A 133 -9.41 5.09 -11.21
CA ASN A 133 -8.45 4.23 -10.52
C ASN A 133 -8.38 4.48 -9.01
N GLU A 134 -9.12 5.46 -8.50
CA GLU A 134 -9.02 5.87 -7.09
C GLU A 134 -9.94 5.07 -6.19
N PHE A 135 -9.44 4.80 -4.99
CA PHE A 135 -10.21 4.35 -3.85
C PHE A 135 -10.72 5.56 -3.07
N GLU A 136 -12.02 5.64 -2.87
CA GLU A 136 -12.66 6.61 -1.99
C GLU A 136 -12.63 6.07 -0.55
N GLY A 137 -11.90 6.76 0.33
CA GLY A 137 -11.79 6.46 1.75
C GLY A 137 -12.78 7.28 2.59
N VAL A 138 -13.52 6.59 3.46
CA VAL A 138 -14.42 7.21 4.45
C VAL A 138 -13.95 6.83 5.86
N PHE A 139 -13.66 7.85 6.66
CA PHE A 139 -13.20 7.70 8.04
C PHE A 139 -14.37 7.68 9.03
N TYR A 140 -14.27 6.79 10.01
CA TYR A 140 -15.15 6.70 11.17
C TYR A 140 -14.31 6.67 12.45
N SER A 141 -14.68 7.45 13.45
CA SER A 141 -14.19 7.27 14.82
C SER A 141 -15.30 6.68 15.66
N LEU A 142 -15.06 5.50 16.23
CA LEU A 142 -16.00 4.80 17.09
C LEU A 142 -15.88 5.29 18.54
N ALA A 143 -14.83 6.03 18.87
CA ALA A 143 -14.68 6.71 20.15
C ALA A 143 -15.76 7.80 20.36
N TYR A 144 -16.28 8.39 19.28
CA TYR A 144 -17.27 9.47 19.35
C TYR A 144 -18.59 9.13 18.65
N ASP A 145 -19.69 9.67 19.17
CA ASP A 145 -21.01 9.61 18.52
C ASP A 145 -21.13 10.64 17.38
N ARG A 146 -22.27 10.64 16.67
CA ARG A 146 -22.55 11.61 15.60
C ARG A 146 -22.53 13.08 16.04
N GLN A 147 -22.74 13.35 17.32
CA GLN A 147 -22.73 14.70 17.88
C GLN A 147 -21.33 15.11 18.37
N GLY A 148 -20.36 14.20 18.36
CA GLY A 148 -19.00 14.42 18.84
C GLY A 148 -18.83 14.15 20.34
N ASN A 149 -19.81 13.53 21.01
CA ASN A 149 -19.63 13.12 22.40
C ASN A 149 -18.89 11.78 22.46
N GLU A 150 -18.08 11.59 23.48
CA GLU A 150 -17.45 10.30 23.75
C GLU A 150 -18.50 9.19 23.92
N THR A 151 -18.16 8.02 23.40
CA THR A 151 -18.96 6.80 23.54
C THR A 151 -18.39 5.92 24.64
N VAL A 152 -19.14 4.87 24.99
CA VAL A 152 -18.66 3.81 25.91
C VAL A 152 -17.97 2.66 25.16
N VAL A 153 -17.57 2.87 23.90
CA VAL A 153 -16.89 1.83 23.11
C VAL A 153 -15.55 1.53 23.75
N THR A 154 -15.34 0.25 24.03
CA THR A 154 -14.07 -0.31 24.50
C THR A 154 -13.41 -1.07 23.36
N GLU A 155 -12.17 -1.50 23.56
CA GLU A 155 -11.45 -2.36 22.62
C GLU A 155 -12.27 -3.60 22.18
N SER A 156 -12.83 -4.34 23.14
CA SER A 156 -13.68 -5.51 22.85
C SER A 156 -14.95 -5.15 22.09
N THR A 157 -15.58 -4.02 22.43
CA THR A 157 -16.80 -3.57 21.72
C THR A 157 -16.47 -3.10 20.32
N TYR A 158 -15.32 -2.46 20.11
CA TYR A 158 -14.81 -2.08 18.80
C TYR A 158 -14.64 -3.30 17.90
N THR A 159 -13.95 -4.35 18.37
CA THR A 159 -13.82 -5.63 17.64
C THR A 159 -15.19 -6.20 17.27
N SER A 160 -16.15 -6.20 18.20
CA SER A 160 -17.52 -6.63 17.94
C SER A 160 -18.25 -5.78 16.87
N ILE A 161 -17.99 -4.47 16.81
CA ILE A 161 -18.58 -3.58 15.80
C ILE A 161 -17.96 -3.84 14.43
N ILE A 162 -16.64 -4.03 14.33
CA ILE A 162 -15.97 -4.39 13.08
C ILE A 162 -16.45 -5.76 12.58
N ARG A 163 -16.56 -6.75 13.48
CA ARG A 163 -17.17 -8.05 13.16
C ARG A 163 -18.58 -7.90 12.61
N ARG A 164 -19.44 -7.09 13.26
CA ARG A 164 -20.80 -6.82 12.77
C ARG A 164 -20.80 -6.16 11.39
N PHE A 165 -19.84 -5.28 11.11
CA PHE A 165 -19.67 -4.68 9.79
C PHE A 165 -19.37 -5.75 8.73
N ILE A 166 -18.46 -6.68 9.02
CA ILE A 166 -18.12 -7.80 8.13
C ILE A 166 -19.34 -8.72 7.94
N GLU A 167 -20.01 -9.13 9.03
CA GLU A 167 -21.21 -9.98 9.00
C GLU A 167 -22.40 -9.33 8.27
N ALA A 168 -22.47 -8.00 8.29
CA ALA A 168 -23.46 -7.22 7.55
C ALA A 168 -23.05 -6.95 6.09
N ASP A 169 -22.15 -7.77 5.53
CA ASP A 169 -21.64 -7.66 4.17
C ASP A 169 -21.01 -6.28 3.87
N TRP A 170 -20.24 -5.78 4.85
CA TRP A 170 -19.58 -4.47 4.84
C TRP A 170 -20.54 -3.30 4.60
N ASN A 171 -21.75 -3.40 5.15
CA ASN A 171 -22.70 -2.30 5.12
C ASN A 171 -22.26 -1.16 6.06
N PRO A 172 -21.91 0.04 5.55
CA PRO A 172 -21.43 1.15 6.38
C PRO A 172 -22.49 1.70 7.34
N TYR A 173 -23.76 1.29 7.21
CA TYR A 173 -24.79 1.63 8.20
C TYR A 173 -24.47 1.10 9.60
N VAL A 174 -23.62 0.07 9.72
CA VAL A 174 -23.09 -0.40 11.01
C VAL A 174 -22.37 0.71 11.77
N PHE A 175 -21.67 1.60 11.05
CA PHE A 175 -20.96 2.74 11.64
C PHE A 175 -21.83 3.97 11.81
N ALA A 176 -23.09 3.89 11.38
CA ALA A 176 -23.95 5.06 11.38
C ALA A 176 -24.03 5.73 12.75
N PRO A 177 -24.11 5.06 13.92
CA PRO A 177 -24.18 5.74 15.22
C PRO A 177 -22.96 6.59 15.61
N TYR A 178 -21.83 6.39 14.95
CA TYR A 178 -20.54 6.98 15.32
C TYR A 178 -20.20 8.21 14.50
N TYR A 179 -19.14 8.90 14.92
CA TYR A 179 -18.61 10.03 14.18
C TYR A 179 -18.08 9.58 12.82
N ARG A 180 -18.42 10.35 11.79
CA ARG A 180 -17.93 10.17 10.42
C ARG A 180 -17.33 11.49 9.96
N ALA A 181 -16.10 11.45 9.46
CA ALA A 181 -15.46 12.64 8.91
C ALA A 181 -16.28 13.22 7.74
N ALA A 182 -16.36 14.55 7.66
CA ALA A 182 -17.00 15.23 6.53
C ALA A 182 -16.14 15.16 5.27
N GLN A 183 -14.81 15.21 5.43
CA GLN A 183 -13.84 15.05 4.37
C GLN A 183 -13.67 13.57 4.04
N LYS A 184 -13.58 13.27 2.75
CA LYS A 184 -13.12 11.97 2.23
C LYS A 184 -11.70 12.11 1.69
N LEU A 185 -11.02 10.98 1.54
CA LEU A 185 -9.74 10.92 0.85
C LEU A 185 -9.84 10.02 -0.37
N TYR A 186 -9.02 10.33 -1.37
CA TYR A 186 -8.91 9.58 -2.61
C TYR A 186 -7.47 9.12 -2.77
N THR A 187 -7.26 7.82 -2.96
CA THR A 187 -5.92 7.24 -3.08
C THR A 187 -5.86 6.20 -4.20
N THR A 188 -4.71 6.07 -4.84
CA THR A 188 -4.43 4.99 -5.81
C THR A 188 -3.49 3.95 -5.23
N GLN A 189 -3.21 4.00 -3.93
CA GLN A 189 -2.28 3.10 -3.25
C GLN A 189 -2.73 2.87 -1.81
N ILE A 190 -2.38 1.71 -1.25
CA ILE A 190 -2.62 1.40 0.16
C ILE A 190 -1.31 0.88 0.75
N PHE A 191 -0.48 1.83 1.18
CA PHE A 191 0.76 1.55 1.88
C PHE A 191 1.04 2.69 2.84
N ILE A 192 0.67 2.46 4.09
CA ILE A 192 0.85 3.38 5.19
C ILE A 192 1.95 2.79 6.05
N PRO A 193 3.17 3.35 6.03
CA PRO A 193 4.27 2.82 6.83
C PRO A 193 3.96 3.02 8.33
N THR A 194 4.76 2.45 9.22
CA THR A 194 4.58 2.69 10.66
C THR A 194 4.67 4.19 10.98
N ILE A 195 3.57 4.75 11.45
CA ILE A 195 3.39 6.14 11.86
C ILE A 195 2.66 6.17 13.20
N TYR A 196 2.49 7.37 13.76
CA TYR A 196 1.58 7.54 14.87
C TYR A 196 0.11 7.57 14.41
N SER A 197 -0.78 7.05 15.25
CA SER A 197 -2.21 6.92 14.96
C SER A 197 -2.88 8.26 14.60
N GLU A 198 -2.47 9.38 15.22
CA GLU A 198 -3.07 10.71 14.99
C GLU A 198 -3.04 11.17 13.53
N PHE A 199 -2.06 10.69 12.74
CA PHE A 199 -1.96 11.04 11.34
C PHE A 199 -3.14 10.54 10.49
N GLY A 200 -3.83 9.47 10.92
CA GLY A 200 -5.05 8.98 10.30
C GLY A 200 -6.15 10.04 10.37
N PRO A 201 -6.73 10.31 11.55
CA PRO A 201 -7.73 11.35 11.76
C PRO A 201 -7.32 12.72 11.18
N ALA A 202 -6.07 13.16 11.41
CA ALA A 202 -5.55 14.42 10.89
C ALA A 202 -5.62 14.52 9.37
N SER A 203 -5.37 13.42 8.65
CA SER A 203 -5.50 13.37 7.18
C SER A 203 -6.94 13.60 6.71
N PHE A 204 -7.94 13.26 7.54
CA PHE A 204 -9.35 13.51 7.28
C PHE A 204 -9.84 14.87 7.80
N GLY A 205 -8.92 15.77 8.17
CA GLY A 205 -9.24 17.13 8.62
C GLY A 205 -9.81 17.17 10.04
N ILE A 206 -9.63 16.11 10.83
CA ILE A 206 -9.95 16.10 12.25
C ILE A 206 -8.71 16.61 12.98
N PRO A 207 -8.76 17.78 13.64
CA PRO A 207 -7.59 18.36 14.26
C PRO A 207 -7.10 17.52 15.44
N ASP A 208 -5.79 17.41 15.57
CA ASP A 208 -5.17 16.89 16.79
C ASP A 208 -5.49 17.85 17.94
N GLY A 209 -5.89 17.31 19.09
CA GLY A 209 -6.24 18.12 20.25
C GLY A 209 -6.63 17.29 21.46
N PRO A 210 -6.72 17.92 22.64
CA PRO A 210 -7.10 17.21 23.87
C PRO A 210 -8.53 16.65 23.84
N ASP A 211 -9.35 17.11 22.88
CA ASP A 211 -10.75 16.71 22.73
C ASP A 211 -10.92 15.56 21.72
N PHE A 212 -9.85 15.10 21.08
CA PHE A 212 -9.89 13.99 20.13
C PHE A 212 -8.76 13.00 20.37
N ASP A 213 -9.12 11.82 20.87
CA ASP A 213 -8.19 10.72 21.07
C ASP A 213 -8.04 9.93 19.77
N PRO A 214 -6.80 9.73 19.26
CA PRO A 214 -6.54 8.98 18.03
C PRO A 214 -6.59 7.47 18.29
N TYR A 215 -7.74 6.96 18.74
CA TYR A 215 -7.99 5.54 18.99
C TYR A 215 -9.38 5.12 18.53
N LEU A 216 -9.58 3.81 18.32
CA LEU A 216 -10.86 3.20 17.93
C LEU A 216 -11.43 3.82 16.65
N TRP A 217 -10.59 3.99 15.63
CA TRP A 217 -11.02 4.51 14.33
C TRP A 217 -10.81 3.48 13.23
N CYS A 218 -11.59 3.61 12.16
CA CYS A 218 -11.41 2.82 10.96
C CYS A 218 -11.62 3.68 9.71
N VAL A 219 -11.03 3.25 8.60
CA VAL A 219 -11.25 3.81 7.27
C VAL A 219 -11.68 2.71 6.34
N HIS A 220 -12.81 2.93 5.67
CA HIS A 220 -13.31 2.05 4.64
C HIS A 220 -13.04 2.67 3.27
N TYR A 221 -12.12 2.07 2.52
CA TYR A 221 -11.81 2.42 1.14
C TYR A 221 -12.61 1.57 0.16
N LYS A 222 -13.22 2.22 -0.84
CA LYS A 222 -13.94 1.55 -1.93
C LYS A 222 -13.39 1.99 -3.29
N GLY A 223 -13.08 1.05 -4.15
CA GLY A 223 -12.56 1.31 -5.49
C GLY A 223 -12.72 0.11 -6.41
N LYS A 224 -12.04 0.15 -7.55
CA LYS A 224 -12.00 -0.94 -8.52
C LYS A 224 -10.58 -1.27 -8.89
N ILE A 225 -10.36 -2.53 -9.27
CA ILE A 225 -9.11 -3.01 -9.85
C ILE A 225 -9.42 -3.73 -11.15
N ALA A 226 -8.51 -3.63 -12.11
CA ALA A 226 -8.49 -4.47 -13.31
C ALA A 226 -7.03 -4.77 -13.67
N HIS A 227 -6.78 -5.93 -14.24
CA HIS A 227 -5.49 -6.26 -14.82
C HIS A 227 -5.63 -6.37 -16.34
N LYS A 228 -4.74 -5.70 -17.08
CA LYS A 228 -4.84 -5.62 -18.55
C LYS A 228 -4.95 -7.00 -19.20
N ASP A 229 -4.09 -7.93 -18.78
CA ASP A 229 -3.99 -9.25 -19.39
C ASP A 229 -4.70 -10.34 -18.56
N GLY A 230 -5.35 -9.96 -17.45
CA GLY A 230 -5.86 -10.90 -16.45
C GLY A 230 -4.73 -11.61 -15.71
N GLY A 231 -5.07 -12.54 -14.81
CA GLY A 231 -4.08 -13.32 -14.07
C GLY A 231 -4.55 -13.73 -12.69
N ARG A 232 -3.64 -14.36 -11.94
CA ARG A 232 -3.88 -14.84 -10.58
C ARG A 232 -2.95 -14.13 -9.61
N PHE A 233 -3.54 -13.51 -8.61
CA PHE A 233 -2.87 -12.59 -7.70
C PHE A 233 -3.22 -12.90 -6.25
N ARG A 234 -2.38 -12.51 -5.32
CA ARG A 234 -2.72 -12.49 -3.89
C ARG A 234 -2.10 -11.29 -3.21
N PHE A 235 -2.73 -10.85 -2.13
CA PHE A 235 -2.15 -9.81 -1.29
C PHE A 235 -1.20 -10.41 -0.25
N ARG A 236 -0.18 -9.64 0.12
CA ARG A 236 0.64 -9.87 1.30
C ARG A 236 0.76 -8.56 2.05
N GLY A 237 0.96 -8.61 3.37
CA GLY A 237 0.97 -7.37 4.10
C GLY A 237 0.91 -7.48 5.61
N LEU A 238 0.70 -6.33 6.23
CA LEU A 238 0.54 -6.17 7.67
C LEU A 238 -0.46 -5.06 7.96
N GLY A 239 -1.42 -5.32 8.84
CA GLY A 239 -2.19 -4.30 9.54
C GLY A 239 -1.72 -4.21 10.98
N ASP A 240 -1.37 -3.02 11.43
CA ASP A 240 -1.26 -2.67 12.85
C ASP A 240 -2.23 -1.50 13.04
N ASP A 241 -3.48 -1.73 13.45
CA ASP A 241 -4.03 -3.03 13.89
C ASP A 241 -4.79 -3.84 12.84
N ILE A 242 -5.47 -3.16 11.91
CA ILE A 242 -6.42 -3.81 10.99
C ILE A 242 -6.05 -3.51 9.53
N LEU A 243 -6.03 -4.57 8.72
CA LEU A 243 -5.96 -4.49 7.27
C LEU A 243 -6.70 -5.69 6.67
N ILE A 244 -7.92 -5.46 6.18
CA ILE A 244 -8.76 -6.49 5.57
C ILE A 244 -9.09 -6.06 4.15
N VAL A 245 -8.97 -6.98 3.20
CA VAL A 245 -9.26 -6.72 1.79
C VAL A 245 -10.31 -7.71 1.30
N ARG A 246 -11.35 -7.17 0.66
CA ARG A 246 -12.27 -7.97 -0.15
C ARG A 246 -12.21 -7.59 -1.62
N VAL A 247 -12.31 -8.60 -2.48
CA VAL A 247 -12.38 -8.45 -3.93
C VAL A 247 -13.64 -9.17 -4.40
N ASN A 248 -14.49 -8.49 -5.17
CA ASN A 248 -15.74 -9.03 -5.69
C ASN A 248 -16.65 -9.67 -4.61
N GLY A 249 -16.69 -9.08 -3.41
CA GLY A 249 -17.50 -9.56 -2.28
C GLY A 249 -16.84 -10.65 -1.43
N GLU A 250 -15.69 -11.18 -1.81
CA GLU A 250 -14.97 -12.21 -1.06
C GLU A 250 -13.78 -11.61 -0.31
N ILE A 251 -13.61 -11.95 0.97
CA ILE A 251 -12.42 -11.58 1.75
C ILE A 251 -11.26 -12.45 1.27
N VAL A 252 -10.30 -11.84 0.58
CA VAL A 252 -9.13 -12.52 0.02
C VAL A 252 -7.87 -12.33 0.86
N PHE A 253 -7.89 -11.39 1.82
CA PHE A 253 -6.75 -11.13 2.69
C PHE A 253 -7.20 -10.48 4.01
N ASP A 254 -6.61 -10.95 5.11
CA ASP A 254 -6.65 -10.32 6.43
C ASP A 254 -5.24 -10.31 7.03
N GLY A 255 -4.64 -9.13 7.07
CA GLY A 255 -3.30 -8.87 7.61
C GLY A 255 -3.31 -8.39 9.07
N SER A 256 -4.48 -8.27 9.71
CA SER A 256 -4.67 -7.80 11.08
C SER A 256 -4.05 -8.76 12.10
N TRP A 257 -3.85 -8.38 13.36
CA TRP A 257 -3.35 -9.31 14.40
C TRP A 257 -4.17 -10.59 14.51
N ASP A 258 -3.53 -11.73 14.83
CA ASP A 258 -4.16 -13.06 14.79
C ASP A 258 -5.43 -13.15 15.66
N ALA A 259 -5.41 -12.59 16.88
CA ALA A 259 -6.58 -12.58 17.75
C ALA A 259 -7.75 -11.80 17.13
N PHE A 260 -7.47 -10.67 16.47
CA PHE A 260 -8.47 -9.87 15.78
C PHE A 260 -9.01 -10.59 14.56
N ARG A 261 -8.12 -11.15 13.72
CA ARG A 261 -8.46 -11.95 12.53
C ARG A 261 -9.39 -13.10 12.90
N ASP A 262 -9.04 -13.89 13.92
CA ASP A 262 -9.81 -15.04 14.36
C ASP A 262 -11.21 -14.65 14.88
N GLU A 263 -11.31 -13.52 15.58
CA GLU A 263 -12.59 -13.03 16.14
C GLU A 263 -13.50 -12.37 15.08
N CYS A 264 -12.93 -11.62 14.14
CA CYS A 264 -13.68 -10.79 13.19
C CYS A 264 -13.97 -11.46 11.85
N THR A 265 -12.97 -12.08 11.22
CA THR A 265 -13.10 -12.65 9.87
C THR A 265 -13.07 -14.17 9.88
N GLY A 266 -12.33 -14.78 10.83
CA GLY A 266 -12.00 -16.20 10.79
C GLY A 266 -11.17 -16.58 9.56
N PHE A 267 -10.51 -15.62 8.91
CA PHE A 267 -9.82 -15.80 7.63
C PHE A 267 -8.76 -16.90 7.73
N GLN A 268 -8.80 -17.85 6.79
CA GLN A 268 -7.88 -18.99 6.73
C GLN A 268 -6.95 -18.85 5.53
N PRO A 269 -5.67 -18.48 5.75
CA PRO A 269 -4.70 -18.35 4.67
C PRO A 269 -4.29 -19.73 4.13
N GLU A 270 -4.25 -19.88 2.81
CA GLU A 270 -3.84 -21.13 2.14
C GLU A 270 -2.33 -21.38 2.17
N SER A 271 -1.55 -20.30 2.31
CA SER A 271 -0.09 -20.36 2.17
C SER A 271 0.60 -20.70 3.48
N ALA A 272 1.49 -21.70 3.45
CA ALA A 272 2.39 -22.01 4.58
C ALA A 272 3.40 -20.91 4.92
N ASP A 273 3.48 -19.86 4.09
CA ASP A 273 4.28 -18.67 4.36
C ASP A 273 3.53 -17.61 5.20
N ASP A 274 2.26 -17.83 5.53
CA ASP A 274 1.52 -16.92 6.44
C ASP A 274 2.26 -16.78 7.77
N ARG A 275 2.46 -15.53 8.20
CA ARG A 275 3.23 -15.14 9.39
C ARG A 275 4.68 -15.64 9.43
N ARG A 276 5.25 -16.11 8.31
CA ARG A 276 6.62 -16.64 8.28
C ARG A 276 7.69 -15.57 8.31
N TYR A 277 7.45 -14.45 7.62
CA TYR A 277 8.44 -13.39 7.42
C TYR A 277 8.05 -12.13 8.19
N PHE A 278 9.06 -11.37 8.60
CA PHE A 278 8.84 -10.04 9.17
C PHE A 278 8.72 -8.99 8.07
N ILE A 279 7.78 -8.06 8.27
CA ILE A 279 7.61 -6.84 7.49
C ILE A 279 7.26 -5.69 8.45
N GLY A 280 7.94 -4.55 8.34
CA GLY A 280 7.84 -3.49 9.33
C GLY A 280 8.27 -4.00 10.72
N HIS A 281 7.38 -3.93 11.70
CA HIS A 281 7.63 -4.36 13.07
C HIS A 281 6.94 -5.68 13.46
N ALA A 282 6.21 -6.32 12.54
CA ALA A 282 5.46 -7.54 12.84
C ALA A 282 5.55 -8.58 11.69
N VAL A 283 4.73 -9.63 11.76
CA VAL A 283 4.75 -10.75 10.82
C VAL A 283 3.81 -10.51 9.65
N CYS A 284 4.33 -10.71 8.43
CA CYS A 284 3.61 -10.56 7.17
C CYS A 284 2.52 -11.63 7.06
N GLY A 285 1.27 -11.19 6.92
CA GLY A 285 0.16 -12.04 6.50
C GLY A 285 0.24 -12.36 5.01
N VAL A 286 -0.35 -13.49 4.61
CA VAL A 286 -0.46 -13.93 3.22
C VAL A 286 -1.91 -14.22 2.88
N GLY A 287 -2.43 -13.57 1.84
CA GLY A 287 -3.79 -13.75 1.36
C GLY A 287 -3.94 -14.99 0.47
N ASN A 288 -5.20 -15.28 0.15
CA ASN A 288 -5.56 -16.33 -0.79
C ASN A 288 -5.49 -15.79 -2.21
N TRP A 289 -5.27 -16.71 -3.16
CA TRP A 289 -5.23 -16.35 -4.57
C TRP A 289 -6.63 -15.98 -5.07
N PHE A 290 -6.70 -14.89 -5.82
CA PHE A 290 -7.88 -14.48 -6.57
C PHE A 290 -7.53 -14.28 -8.04
N GLU A 291 -8.53 -14.46 -8.91
CA GLU A 291 -8.37 -14.36 -10.36
C GLU A 291 -9.01 -13.07 -10.87
N LEU A 292 -8.35 -12.45 -11.85
CA LEU A 292 -8.89 -11.33 -12.61
C LEU A 292 -8.95 -11.70 -14.09
N GLU A 293 -10.09 -11.44 -14.71
CA GLU A 293 -10.25 -11.52 -16.16
C GLU A 293 -9.57 -10.33 -16.84
N SER A 294 -9.18 -10.52 -18.10
CA SER A 294 -8.45 -9.51 -18.87
C SER A 294 -9.30 -8.25 -19.09
N GLY A 295 -8.83 -7.14 -18.50
CA GLY A 295 -9.42 -5.81 -18.65
C GLY A 295 -10.80 -5.64 -18.00
N GLU A 296 -11.28 -6.60 -17.21
CA GLU A 296 -12.57 -6.51 -16.54
C GLU A 296 -12.41 -5.87 -15.15
N PRO A 297 -13.01 -4.70 -14.91
CA PRO A 297 -12.96 -4.07 -13.59
C PRO A 297 -13.83 -4.81 -12.58
N VAL A 298 -13.23 -5.15 -11.43
CA VAL A 298 -13.93 -5.72 -10.28
C VAL A 298 -13.87 -4.77 -9.09
N GLU A 299 -14.89 -4.83 -8.24
CA GLU A 299 -14.92 -4.06 -7.00
C GLU A 299 -13.87 -4.58 -6.01
N MET A 300 -13.18 -3.65 -5.36
CA MET A 300 -12.27 -3.93 -4.26
C MET A 300 -12.56 -2.98 -3.12
N GLU A 301 -12.61 -3.52 -1.90
CA GLU A 301 -12.79 -2.75 -0.68
C GLU A 301 -11.73 -3.11 0.33
N VAL A 302 -11.24 -2.10 1.04
CA VAL A 302 -10.20 -2.24 2.04
C VAL A 302 -10.65 -1.57 3.32
N LEU A 303 -10.62 -2.32 4.42
CA LEU A 303 -10.82 -1.80 5.75
C LEU A 303 -9.47 -1.72 6.45
N ILE A 304 -9.12 -0.53 6.91
CA ILE A 304 -8.04 -0.32 7.86
C ILE A 304 -8.60 0.24 9.16
N GLY A 305 -7.88 0.07 10.26
CA GLY A 305 -8.29 0.63 11.53
C GLY A 305 -7.29 0.40 12.64
N GLU A 306 -7.53 1.09 13.75
CA GLU A 306 -6.58 1.24 14.84
C GLU A 306 -7.23 1.01 16.20
N ILE A 307 -6.58 0.19 17.02
CA ILE A 307 -6.96 -0.22 18.36
C ILE A 307 -5.77 -0.88 19.11
N PRO A 308 -5.18 -0.26 20.14
CA PRO A 308 -5.77 0.74 21.02
C PRO A 308 -5.30 2.19 20.75
N GLY A 309 -4.50 2.41 19.71
CA GLY A 309 -3.83 3.68 19.42
C GLY A 309 -2.30 3.57 19.53
N GLU A 310 -1.63 4.72 19.59
CA GLU A 310 -0.18 4.89 19.46
C GLU A 310 0.35 4.75 18.03
N ARG A 311 0.58 3.52 17.54
CA ARG A 311 1.27 3.27 16.27
C ARG A 311 0.35 2.55 15.31
N PHE A 312 0.21 3.12 14.12
CA PHE A 312 -0.58 2.55 13.06
C PHE A 312 0.28 2.22 11.84
N CYS A 313 -0.06 1.12 11.16
CA CYS A 313 0.53 0.74 9.88
C CYS A 313 -0.45 -0.09 9.03
N ALA A 314 -0.41 0.07 7.71
CA ALA A 314 -1.18 -0.76 6.78
C ALA A 314 -0.41 -0.97 5.48
N TYR A 315 0.23 -2.14 5.36
CA TYR A 315 1.14 -2.49 4.29
C TYR A 315 0.37 -3.41 3.35
N LEU A 316 -0.01 -2.94 2.16
CA LEU A 316 -0.61 -3.81 1.15
C LEU A 316 0.35 -3.98 -0.02
N LEU A 317 0.82 -5.22 -0.20
CA LEU A 317 1.67 -5.66 -1.28
C LEU A 317 0.91 -6.61 -2.18
N ILE A 318 1.35 -6.72 -3.42
CA ILE A 318 0.77 -7.65 -4.39
C ILE A 318 1.78 -8.68 -4.87
N GLU A 319 1.38 -9.93 -4.84
CA GLU A 319 2.08 -11.04 -5.47
C GLU A 319 1.31 -11.52 -6.70
N ASP A 320 2.07 -11.83 -7.75
CA ASP A 320 1.58 -12.28 -9.04
C ASP A 320 2.14 -13.68 -9.26
N GLU A 321 1.27 -14.67 -9.48
CA GLU A 321 1.66 -16.08 -9.59
C GLU A 321 2.63 -16.32 -10.75
N SER A 322 2.63 -15.45 -11.77
CA SER A 322 3.46 -15.59 -12.96
C SER A 322 4.87 -15.00 -12.83
N VAL A 323 5.17 -14.31 -11.73
CA VAL A 323 6.41 -13.57 -11.54
C VAL A 323 7.27 -14.20 -10.44
N ASP A 324 8.52 -14.50 -10.79
CA ASP A 324 9.55 -14.85 -9.81
C ASP A 324 10.18 -13.57 -9.24
N TYR A 325 10.02 -13.38 -7.93
CA TYR A 325 10.52 -12.21 -7.21
C TYR A 325 11.89 -12.47 -6.58
N ASP A 326 12.76 -11.46 -6.61
CA ASP A 326 13.99 -11.47 -5.83
C ASP A 326 13.67 -11.50 -4.33
N LEU A 327 14.52 -12.20 -3.56
CA LEU A 327 14.36 -12.29 -2.12
C LEU A 327 15.14 -11.18 -1.41
N ASN A 328 14.53 -10.60 -0.39
CA ASN A 328 15.21 -9.66 0.50
C ASN A 328 16.16 -10.39 1.47
N ARG A 329 16.85 -9.62 2.31
CA ARG A 329 17.80 -10.15 3.32
C ARG A 329 17.20 -11.17 4.29
N ASN A 330 15.89 -11.16 4.49
CA ASN A 330 15.15 -12.04 5.39
C ASN A 330 14.57 -13.26 4.64
N GLY A 331 14.81 -13.39 3.34
CA GLY A 331 14.26 -14.45 2.49
C GLY A 331 12.82 -14.23 2.06
N MET A 332 12.22 -13.07 2.35
CA MET A 332 10.89 -12.70 1.87
C MET A 332 10.96 -12.18 0.44
N PRO A 333 10.03 -12.54 -0.45
CA PRO A 333 9.89 -11.91 -1.76
C PRO A 333 9.80 -10.38 -1.66
N VAL A 334 10.55 -9.66 -2.48
CA VAL A 334 10.42 -8.20 -2.62
C VAL A 334 9.23 -7.94 -3.54
N LEU A 335 8.08 -7.68 -2.93
CA LEU A 335 6.82 -7.52 -3.65
C LEU A 335 6.51 -6.06 -3.97
N PRO A 336 5.87 -5.78 -5.12
CA PRO A 336 5.29 -4.48 -5.44
C PRO A 336 4.31 -4.01 -4.39
N VAL A 337 4.36 -2.71 -4.08
CA VAL A 337 3.29 -2.05 -3.34
C VAL A 337 2.01 -2.05 -4.17
N PHE A 338 0.88 -2.34 -3.53
CA PHE A 338 -0.42 -2.25 -4.20
C PHE A 338 -0.69 -0.82 -4.65
N LYS A 339 -0.86 -0.66 -5.96
CA LYS A 339 -1.19 0.62 -6.59
C LYS A 339 -2.02 0.43 -7.86
N THR A 340 -2.89 1.39 -8.14
CA THR A 340 -3.74 1.52 -9.33
C THR A 340 -3.37 2.71 -10.21
N ALA A 341 -2.38 3.50 -9.78
CA ALA A 341 -1.68 4.49 -10.57
C ALA A 341 -0.26 4.65 -10.02
N GLU A 342 0.63 5.33 -10.75
CA GLU A 342 1.96 5.61 -10.23
C GLU A 342 1.91 6.44 -8.93
N ILE A 343 2.71 6.02 -7.95
CA ILE A 343 2.80 6.71 -6.66
C ILE A 343 3.61 8.00 -6.88
N PRO A 344 3.09 9.19 -6.56
CA PRO A 344 3.85 10.42 -6.72
C PRO A 344 5.12 10.44 -5.85
N ASP A 345 6.20 11.02 -6.35
CA ASP A 345 7.52 10.99 -5.68
C ASP A 345 7.46 11.55 -4.25
N ARG A 346 6.70 12.61 -4.01
CA ARG A 346 6.50 13.17 -2.65
C ARG A 346 5.87 12.16 -1.68
N VAL A 347 4.98 11.28 -2.16
CA VAL A 347 4.39 10.22 -1.33
C VAL A 347 5.40 9.10 -1.13
N LYS A 348 6.15 8.71 -2.18
CA LYS A 348 7.26 7.76 -2.06
C LYS A 348 8.27 8.23 -1.02
N ASP A 349 8.64 9.51 -1.00
CA ASP A 349 9.58 10.08 -0.02
C ASP A 349 9.05 9.97 1.41
N LYS A 350 7.75 10.24 1.62
CA LYS A 350 7.10 10.04 2.92
C LYS A 350 7.11 8.57 3.35
N ILE A 351 6.86 7.64 2.42
CA ILE A 351 6.89 6.20 2.71
C ILE A 351 8.31 5.73 3.00
N LYS A 352 9.29 6.12 2.17
CA LYS A 352 10.71 5.75 2.28
C LYS A 352 11.36 6.23 3.57
N TYR A 353 10.80 7.26 4.22
CA TYR A 353 11.33 7.77 5.49
C TYR A 353 11.30 6.73 6.61
N THR A 354 10.27 5.87 6.65
CA THR A 354 10.12 4.82 7.69
C THR A 354 10.17 3.40 7.13
N LEU A 355 10.09 3.21 5.82
CA LEU A 355 10.17 1.90 5.18
C LEU A 355 11.59 1.31 5.23
N ILE A 356 11.72 0.06 5.65
CA ILE A 356 12.99 -0.66 5.58
C ILE A 356 13.24 -1.12 4.13
N PRO A 357 14.44 -0.93 3.57
CA PRO A 357 14.75 -1.35 2.21
C PRO A 357 14.46 -2.84 1.96
N GLY A 358 13.70 -3.13 0.91
CA GLY A 358 13.32 -4.50 0.51
C GLY A 358 12.06 -5.05 1.17
N GLU A 359 11.29 -4.22 1.90
CA GLU A 359 9.98 -4.60 2.43
C GLU A 359 8.80 -4.27 1.51
N GLY A 360 9.01 -3.45 0.49
CA GLY A 360 8.04 -3.17 -0.56
C GLY A 360 8.71 -2.43 -1.71
N ASP A 361 8.36 -2.80 -2.94
CA ASP A 361 8.83 -2.12 -4.15
C ASP A 361 7.82 -1.04 -4.59
N LEU A 362 8.19 0.21 -4.34
CA LEU A 362 7.39 1.39 -4.71
C LEU A 362 7.52 1.74 -6.20
N ASP A 363 8.60 1.25 -6.84
CA ASP A 363 9.03 1.61 -8.19
C ASP A 363 8.72 0.49 -9.20
N ALA A 364 8.13 -0.62 -8.74
CA ALA A 364 7.60 -1.71 -9.56
C ALA A 364 6.60 -1.24 -10.63
N GLU A 365 6.50 -1.98 -11.72
CA GLU A 365 5.53 -1.73 -12.79
C GLU A 365 4.08 -1.74 -12.26
N LEU A 366 3.25 -0.84 -12.79
CA LEU A 366 1.84 -0.76 -12.47
C LEU A 366 1.10 -2.03 -12.94
N LYS A 367 0.68 -2.87 -11.98
CA LYS A 367 -0.10 -4.09 -12.27
C LYS A 367 -1.58 -3.82 -12.50
N PHE A 368 -2.19 -2.96 -11.67
CA PHE A 368 -3.63 -2.71 -11.75
C PHE A 368 -3.93 -1.36 -12.37
N ASN A 369 -4.83 -1.35 -13.34
CA ASN A 369 -5.38 -0.12 -13.91
C ASN A 369 -6.71 -0.45 -14.59
N VAL A 370 -7.75 0.32 -14.27
CA VAL A 370 -9.10 0.16 -14.81
C VAL A 370 -9.22 0.67 -16.26
N TYR A 371 -8.34 1.58 -16.71
CA TYR A 371 -8.42 2.27 -18.00
C TYR A 371 -7.09 2.47 -18.74
#